data_AF-A0A5N6JYC2-F1
#
_entry.id   AF-A0A5N6JYC2-F1
#
_cell.length_a   1.000
_cell.length_b   1.000
_cell.length_c   1.000
_cell.angle_alpha   90.00
_cell.angle_beta   90.00
_cell.angle_gamma   90.00
#
_symmetry.space_group_name_H-M   'P 1'
#
loop_
_entity.id
_entity.type
_entity.pdbx_description
1 polymer ?
#
loop_
_entity_poly.entity_id
_entity_poly.type
_entity_poly.pdbx_seq_one_letter_code
_entity_poly.pdbx_strand_id
1 'polypeptide(L)'
;MTAKFNRDPKDIEFRHQVGRAYVEGLAWVLLYYFQGCPSWDWYYPYHYAPFAADFANLKDMKISFQKGRIFRPFEQLMGVLPAASRQAIPEQFHHLMTNEDSEIIDFYPEDFIVDLNGKKFAWQGVALLPFIDSERLLDAMAKIYPSLPADVSARNGLGRDVLLVSEAHHALYDEITSKFYSKKQDSPHMKLNPKVSEGLTGRIEKNEDYLPYSSLAFPLDSGAMPSLDEDRSIRVHYEMPKSNHIHKSMLLVGVDFGQPALNQSDIEMTKSRAARSGRNYGGVPLQGDGRGRNQFNYGSGNNNRGNGNRYNGPGTTAPRYNNQSYGSQNNYNNYSKPPPPPGWQPPPPGVGAFARGPPPPPSGSYGGYPPPPPPPPPPGYGSGQGSNNGYGGNYNNYNNYGGRR
;
A
#
# COMPACT_ATOMS: atom_id res chain seq x y z
N MET A 1 3.19 13.41 -23.59
CA MET A 1 4.20 13.82 -22.60
C MET A 1 4.00 15.29 -22.22
N THR A 2 4.05 16.21 -23.16
CA THR A 2 4.20 17.66 -22.92
C THR A 2 3.11 18.36 -22.11
N ALA A 3 1.85 17.98 -22.30
CA ALA A 3 0.76 18.52 -21.48
C ALA A 3 0.82 18.07 -20.00
N LYS A 4 1.50 16.96 -19.70
CA LYS A 4 1.62 16.42 -18.32
C LYS A 4 2.84 16.95 -17.58
N PHE A 5 3.85 17.43 -18.32
CA PHE A 5 5.08 17.99 -17.76
C PHE A 5 5.18 19.51 -17.89
N ASN A 6 4.21 20.17 -18.54
CA ASN A 6 4.22 21.61 -18.85
C ASN A 6 5.54 22.07 -19.52
N ARG A 7 6.04 21.27 -20.48
CA ARG A 7 7.29 21.52 -21.24
C ARG A 7 7.05 21.42 -22.74
N ASP A 8 7.93 22.06 -23.53
CA ASP A 8 7.87 22.02 -24.99
C ASP A 8 8.14 20.59 -25.53
N PRO A 9 7.34 20.06 -26.46
CA PRO A 9 7.59 18.76 -27.10
C PRO A 9 8.95 18.59 -27.77
N LYS A 10 9.57 19.69 -28.17
CA LYS A 10 10.88 19.71 -28.82
C LYS A 10 12.02 19.74 -27.81
N ASP A 11 11.73 19.83 -26.52
CA ASP A 11 12.73 19.71 -25.46
C ASP A 11 13.16 18.24 -25.30
N ILE A 12 14.03 17.81 -26.21
CA ILE A 12 14.60 16.45 -26.24
C ILE A 12 15.48 16.20 -25.01
N GLU A 13 16.16 17.23 -24.52
CA GLU A 13 17.01 17.13 -23.34
C GLU A 13 16.20 16.79 -22.10
N PHE A 14 15.08 17.49 -21.87
CA PHE A 14 14.16 17.18 -20.78
C PHE A 14 13.60 15.76 -20.89
N ARG A 15 13.21 15.31 -22.09
CA ARG A 15 12.72 13.94 -22.31
C ARG A 15 13.77 12.90 -21.91
N HIS A 16 15.02 13.11 -22.30
CA HIS A 16 16.13 12.25 -21.90
C HIS A 16 16.42 12.34 -20.38
N GLN A 17 16.25 13.51 -19.76
CA GLN A 17 16.40 13.68 -18.32
C GLN A 17 15.36 12.85 -17.53
N VAL A 18 14.09 12.91 -17.93
CA VAL A 18 13.02 12.08 -17.34
C VAL A 18 13.29 10.59 -17.58
N GLY A 19 13.73 10.23 -18.79
CA GLY A 19 14.18 8.88 -19.14
C GLY A 19 15.28 8.35 -18.21
N ARG A 20 16.35 9.14 -18.00
CA ARG A 20 17.46 8.80 -17.12
C ARG A 20 17.02 8.66 -15.67
N ALA A 21 16.27 9.61 -15.13
CA ALA A 21 15.75 9.53 -13.76
C ALA A 21 14.89 8.27 -13.54
N TYR A 22 14.12 7.86 -14.56
CA TYR A 22 13.34 6.63 -14.49
C TYR A 22 14.24 5.38 -14.44
N VAL A 23 15.33 5.36 -15.22
CA VAL A 23 16.32 4.27 -15.20
C VAL A 23 17.07 4.21 -13.87
N GLU A 24 17.42 5.35 -13.26
CA GLU A 24 17.94 5.39 -11.90
C GLU A 24 16.95 4.75 -10.93
N GLY A 25 15.66 5.06 -11.04
CA GLY A 25 14.62 4.42 -10.21
C GLY A 25 14.52 2.92 -10.39
N LEU A 26 14.64 2.42 -11.61
CA LEU A 26 14.70 0.97 -11.85
C LEU A 26 15.91 0.33 -11.17
N ALA A 27 17.08 0.96 -11.24
CA ALA A 27 18.29 0.48 -10.57
C ALA A 27 18.16 0.57 -9.04
N TRP A 28 17.56 1.65 -8.52
CA TRP A 28 17.28 1.85 -7.10
C TRP A 28 16.38 0.72 -6.58
N VAL A 29 15.28 0.44 -7.28
CA VAL A 29 14.34 -0.64 -6.92
C VAL A 29 15.06 -1.99 -6.95
N LEU A 30 15.82 -2.28 -8.02
CA LEU A 30 16.53 -3.56 -8.12
C LEU A 30 17.52 -3.76 -6.96
N LEU A 31 18.29 -2.73 -6.60
CA LEU A 31 19.17 -2.77 -5.44
C LEU A 31 18.40 -2.92 -4.13
N TYR A 32 17.29 -2.20 -3.95
CA TYR A 32 16.43 -2.30 -2.77
C TYR A 32 16.01 -3.75 -2.49
N TYR A 33 15.55 -4.46 -3.51
CA TYR A 33 15.10 -5.85 -3.38
C TYR A 33 16.23 -6.85 -3.11
N PHE A 34 17.39 -6.69 -3.75
CA PHE A 34 18.44 -7.72 -3.72
C PHE A 34 19.60 -7.42 -2.76
N GLN A 35 19.83 -6.16 -2.41
CA GLN A 35 20.97 -5.69 -1.62
C GLN A 35 20.57 -4.69 -0.51
N GLY A 36 19.29 -4.38 -0.37
CA GLY A 36 18.77 -3.38 0.57
C GLY A 36 18.81 -1.95 0.01
N CYS A 37 18.25 -1.00 0.76
CA CYS A 37 18.05 0.39 0.33
C CYS A 37 19.35 1.08 -0.10
N PRO A 38 19.53 1.44 -1.40
CA PRO A 38 20.79 2.04 -1.85
C PRO A 38 20.89 3.54 -1.53
N SER A 39 19.76 4.25 -1.40
CA SER A 39 19.68 5.65 -0.97
C SER A 39 18.34 5.92 -0.29
N TRP A 40 18.37 6.51 0.90
CA TRP A 40 17.18 6.98 1.61
C TRP A 40 16.65 8.32 1.08
N ASP A 41 17.51 9.11 0.43
CA ASP A 41 17.17 10.45 -0.04
C ASP A 41 16.69 10.45 -1.50
N TRP A 42 17.05 9.43 -2.28
CA TRP A 42 16.69 9.36 -3.71
C TRP A 42 15.18 9.17 -3.88
N TYR A 43 14.59 9.95 -4.79
CA TYR A 43 13.22 9.79 -5.25
C TYR A 43 13.14 10.10 -6.75
N TYR A 44 12.07 9.66 -7.41
CA TYR A 44 11.79 10.01 -8.80
C TYR A 44 11.04 11.36 -8.85
N PRO A 45 11.65 12.45 -9.35
CA PRO A 45 11.14 13.81 -9.16
C PRO A 45 10.10 14.21 -10.21
N TYR A 46 9.26 13.27 -10.64
CA TYR A 46 8.20 13.51 -11.61
C TYR A 46 6.95 12.69 -11.29
N HIS A 47 5.78 13.25 -11.57
CA HIS A 47 4.49 12.58 -11.39
C HIS A 47 4.19 11.51 -12.45
N TYR A 48 4.89 11.55 -13.58
CA TYR A 48 4.60 10.69 -14.74
C TYR A 48 5.85 9.99 -15.25
N ALA A 49 5.65 8.80 -15.83
CA ALA A 49 6.70 8.04 -16.50
C ALA A 49 7.02 8.61 -17.89
N PRO A 50 8.26 8.43 -18.40
CA PRO A 50 8.60 8.73 -19.78
C PRO A 50 7.94 7.74 -20.76
N PHE A 51 7.93 8.04 -22.07
CA PHE A 51 7.58 7.02 -23.05
C PHE A 51 8.76 6.06 -23.27
N ALA A 52 8.46 4.84 -23.74
CA ALA A 52 9.47 3.84 -24.06
C ALA A 52 10.52 4.34 -25.09
N ALA A 53 10.11 5.21 -26.02
CA ALA A 53 10.99 5.79 -27.02
C ALA A 53 11.98 6.84 -26.46
N ASP A 54 11.74 7.35 -25.25
CA ASP A 54 12.59 8.36 -24.60
C ASP A 54 13.76 7.75 -23.83
N PHE A 55 13.80 6.41 -23.69
CA PHE A 55 14.94 5.66 -23.15
C PHE A 55 16.07 5.57 -24.18
N ALA A 56 16.66 6.72 -24.51
CA ALA A 56 17.78 6.83 -25.43
C ALA A 56 19.10 7.08 -24.70
N ASN A 57 20.22 6.67 -25.32
CA ASN A 57 21.58 6.95 -24.85
C ASN A 57 21.88 6.50 -23.40
N LEU A 58 21.35 5.34 -23.01
CA LEU A 58 21.53 4.79 -21.65
C LEU A 58 22.85 4.05 -21.43
N LYS A 59 23.55 3.65 -22.51
CA LYS A 59 24.73 2.76 -22.43
C LYS A 59 25.87 3.32 -21.57
N ASP A 60 26.05 4.64 -21.58
CA ASP A 60 27.15 5.33 -20.87
C ASP A 60 26.69 5.92 -19.53
N MET A 61 25.45 5.64 -19.13
CA MET A 61 24.88 6.15 -17.89
C MET A 61 25.55 5.50 -16.69
N LYS A 62 26.17 6.32 -15.84
CA LYS A 62 26.74 5.88 -14.57
C LYS A 62 25.74 6.13 -13.45
N ILE A 63 25.29 5.06 -12.83
CA ILE A 63 24.34 5.13 -11.71
C ILE A 63 25.12 4.90 -10.42
N SER A 64 25.03 5.86 -9.51
CA SER A 64 25.61 5.78 -8.18
C SER A 64 24.65 6.41 -7.18
N PHE A 65 24.49 5.77 -6.04
CA PHE A 65 23.59 6.22 -4.98
C PHE A 65 24.41 6.65 -3.76
N GLN A 66 24.06 7.79 -3.19
CA GLN A 66 24.51 8.17 -1.85
C GLN A 66 23.52 7.60 -0.85
N LYS A 67 24.01 6.85 0.15
CA LYS A 67 23.14 6.15 1.10
C LYS A 67 22.16 7.10 1.80
N GLY A 68 22.58 8.33 2.05
CA GLY A 68 21.74 9.34 2.69
C GLY A 68 21.48 9.05 4.16
N ARG A 69 20.53 9.79 4.75
CA ARG A 69 20.14 9.62 6.14
C ARG A 69 18.71 9.09 6.24
N ILE A 70 18.47 8.26 7.25
CA ILE A 70 17.11 7.83 7.57
C ILE A 70 16.42 8.99 8.27
N PHE A 71 15.25 9.40 7.78
CA PHE A 71 14.43 10.38 8.46
C PHE A 71 14.02 9.85 9.84
N ARG A 72 14.07 10.73 10.84
CA ARG A 72 13.49 10.46 12.16
C ARG A 72 11.98 10.29 12.03
N PRO A 73 11.31 9.58 12.96
CA PRO A 73 9.88 9.33 12.89
C PRO A 73 9.05 10.60 12.64
N PHE A 74 9.31 11.70 13.34
CA PHE A 74 8.55 12.94 13.13
C PHE A 74 8.91 13.65 11.83
N GLU A 75 10.15 13.55 11.34
CA GLU A 75 10.54 14.10 10.03
C GLU A 75 9.78 13.38 8.91
N GLN A 76 9.67 12.05 9.00
CA GLN A 76 8.90 11.25 8.05
C GLN A 76 7.39 11.51 8.14
N LEU A 77 6.84 11.74 9.33
CA LEU A 77 5.43 12.11 9.48
C LEU A 77 5.15 13.50 8.88
N MET A 78 6.02 14.47 9.12
CA MET A 78 5.92 15.80 8.49
C MET A 78 6.07 15.72 6.96
N GLY A 79 6.84 14.74 6.46
CA GLY A 79 7.01 14.49 5.04
C GLY A 79 5.87 13.73 4.35
N VAL A 80 4.89 13.20 5.10
CA VAL A 80 3.85 12.30 4.55
C VAL A 80 2.43 12.75 4.90
N LEU A 81 2.21 13.28 6.10
CA LEU A 81 0.88 13.59 6.58
C LEU A 81 0.37 14.92 6.01
N PRO A 82 -0.93 15.01 5.66
CA PRO A 82 -1.58 16.29 5.42
C PRO A 82 -1.79 17.05 6.75
N ALA A 83 -1.98 18.36 6.68
CA ALA A 83 -2.22 19.21 7.86
C ALA A 83 -3.42 18.74 8.72
N ALA A 84 -4.45 18.18 8.08
CA ALA A 84 -5.63 17.62 8.75
C ALA A 84 -5.33 16.41 9.68
N SER A 85 -4.14 15.81 9.58
CA SER A 85 -3.70 14.69 10.44
C SER A 85 -2.62 15.07 11.44
N ARG A 86 -2.43 16.38 11.71
CA ARG A 86 -1.42 16.91 12.64
C ARG A 86 -1.49 16.31 14.06
N GLN A 87 -2.63 15.80 14.50
CA GLN A 87 -2.75 15.11 15.80
C GLN A 87 -1.82 13.88 15.95
N ALA A 88 -1.29 13.34 14.85
CA ALA A 88 -0.33 12.23 14.88
C ALA A 88 1.13 12.67 15.16
N ILE A 89 1.41 13.98 15.20
CA ILE A 89 2.72 14.57 15.50
C ILE A 89 2.64 15.47 16.74
N PRO A 90 3.79 15.78 17.38
CA PRO A 90 3.83 16.71 18.51
C PRO A 90 3.24 18.09 18.18
N GLU A 91 2.48 18.66 19.13
CA GLU A 91 1.79 19.95 18.98
C GLU A 91 2.73 21.09 18.60
N GLN A 92 3.99 21.01 19.03
CA GLN A 92 5.04 21.98 18.74
C GLN A 92 5.28 22.13 17.23
N PHE A 93 5.03 21.11 16.41
CA PHE A 93 5.21 21.17 14.96
C PHE A 93 3.95 21.62 14.20
N HIS A 94 2.78 21.69 14.83
CA HIS A 94 1.51 21.89 14.12
C HIS A 94 1.48 23.20 13.33
N HIS A 95 2.06 24.26 13.89
CA HIS A 95 2.10 25.57 13.24
C HIS A 95 2.88 25.56 11.92
N LEU A 96 3.84 24.63 11.73
CA LEU A 96 4.54 24.50 10.46
C LEU A 96 3.62 24.04 9.32
N MET A 97 2.53 23.33 9.64
CA MET A 97 1.58 22.79 8.66
C MET A 97 0.35 23.69 8.46
N THR A 98 0.07 24.60 9.38
CA THR A 98 -1.21 25.35 9.40
C THR A 98 -1.05 26.86 9.37
N ASN A 99 0.10 27.41 9.79
CA ASN A 99 0.31 28.85 9.78
C ASN A 99 0.72 29.32 8.39
N GLU A 100 0.06 30.35 7.87
CA GLU A 100 0.37 30.95 6.56
C GLU A 100 1.80 31.53 6.52
N ASP A 101 2.33 31.96 7.68
CA ASP A 101 3.71 32.48 7.80
C ASP A 101 4.76 31.36 7.93
N SER A 102 4.37 30.07 7.89
CA SER A 102 5.32 28.95 7.97
C SER A 102 6.21 28.90 6.72
N GLU A 103 7.51 28.72 6.93
CA GLU A 103 8.51 28.61 5.87
C GLU A 103 8.37 27.36 4.99
N ILE A 104 7.50 26.43 5.36
CA ILE A 104 7.18 25.20 4.61
C ILE A 104 5.67 24.99 4.41
N ILE A 105 4.87 26.06 4.52
CA ILE A 105 3.41 25.96 4.34
C ILE A 105 3.03 25.47 2.94
N ASP A 106 3.87 25.74 1.94
CA ASP A 106 3.70 25.32 0.55
C ASP A 106 3.70 23.80 0.36
N PHE A 107 4.17 23.02 1.34
CA PHE A 107 4.13 21.56 1.29
C PHE A 107 2.75 20.98 1.64
N TYR A 108 1.85 21.77 2.22
CA TYR A 108 0.59 21.29 2.80
C TYR A 108 -0.64 21.96 2.17
N PRO A 109 -0.87 21.84 0.86
CA PRO A 109 -2.09 22.37 0.24
C PRO A 109 -3.32 21.63 0.78
N GLU A 110 -4.38 22.39 1.12
CA GLU A 110 -5.67 21.80 1.52
C GLU A 110 -6.35 21.09 0.34
N ASP A 111 -6.31 21.71 -0.84
CA ASP A 111 -6.86 21.18 -2.09
C ASP A 111 -5.74 20.92 -3.10
N PHE A 112 -5.82 19.79 -3.80
CA PHE A 112 -4.89 19.43 -4.88
C PHE A 112 -5.60 18.72 -6.02
N ILE A 113 -4.98 18.75 -7.20
CA ILE A 113 -5.56 18.20 -8.43
C ILE A 113 -5.27 16.70 -8.51
N VAL A 114 -6.30 15.90 -8.83
CA VAL A 114 -6.15 14.48 -9.17
C VAL A 114 -6.37 14.28 -10.67
N ASP A 115 -5.31 13.94 -11.39
CA ASP A 115 -5.36 13.65 -12.82
C ASP A 115 -5.68 12.17 -13.06
N LEU A 116 -6.89 11.88 -13.57
CA LEU A 116 -7.31 10.51 -13.87
C LEU A 116 -6.42 9.82 -14.91
N ASN A 117 -5.73 10.55 -15.79
CA ASN A 117 -4.79 10.01 -16.79
C ASN A 117 -5.33 8.77 -17.55
N GLY A 118 -6.58 8.84 -18.00
CA GLY A 118 -7.27 7.77 -18.74
C GLY A 118 -7.81 6.62 -17.87
N LYS A 119 -7.76 6.75 -16.54
CA LYS A 119 -8.35 5.80 -15.58
C LYS A 119 -9.78 6.18 -15.23
N LYS A 120 -10.51 5.20 -14.66
CA LYS A 120 -11.94 5.32 -14.38
C LYS A 120 -12.24 5.94 -13.02
N PHE A 121 -11.39 5.67 -12.02
CA PHE A 121 -11.67 6.07 -10.64
C PHE A 121 -10.54 6.93 -10.08
N ALA A 122 -10.88 7.86 -9.18
CA ALA A 122 -9.94 8.83 -8.60
C ALA A 122 -8.74 8.17 -7.89
N TRP A 123 -8.95 7.04 -7.21
CA TRP A 123 -7.87 6.29 -6.56
C TRP A 123 -6.85 5.67 -7.53
N GLN A 124 -7.15 5.64 -8.83
CA GLN A 124 -6.23 5.24 -9.90
C GLN A 124 -5.52 6.45 -10.54
N GLY A 125 -5.98 7.67 -10.23
CA GLY A 125 -5.43 8.90 -10.74
C GLY A 125 -4.12 9.28 -10.07
N VAL A 126 -3.48 10.29 -10.61
CA VAL A 126 -2.22 10.86 -10.11
C VAL A 126 -2.56 12.09 -9.27
N ALA A 127 -2.24 12.06 -7.98
CA ALA A 127 -2.31 13.23 -7.12
C ALA A 127 -1.14 14.17 -7.45
N LEU A 128 -1.45 15.40 -7.85
CA LEU A 128 -0.46 16.42 -8.20
C LEU A 128 -0.14 17.25 -6.96
N LEU A 129 0.75 16.71 -6.13
CA LEU A 129 1.26 17.35 -4.92
C LEU A 129 2.65 17.95 -5.17
N PRO A 130 3.02 19.04 -4.48
CA PRO A 130 4.40 19.50 -4.51
C PRO A 130 5.31 18.44 -3.90
N PHE A 131 6.50 18.24 -4.49
CA PHE A 131 7.54 17.43 -3.87
C PHE A 131 8.16 18.22 -2.73
N ILE A 132 8.33 17.57 -1.58
CA ILE A 132 8.94 18.19 -0.40
C ILE A 132 10.43 18.36 -0.63
N ASP A 133 10.92 19.57 -0.34
CA ASP A 133 12.34 19.85 -0.21
C ASP A 133 12.79 19.40 1.19
N SER A 134 13.61 18.34 1.22
CA SER A 134 14.05 17.73 2.47
C SER A 134 14.92 18.66 3.31
N GLU A 135 15.75 19.50 2.70
CA GLU A 135 16.61 20.42 3.46
C GLU A 135 15.77 21.49 4.15
N ARG A 136 14.83 22.10 3.41
CA ARG A 136 13.88 23.08 3.97
C ARG A 136 13.04 22.50 5.11
N LEU A 137 12.54 21.28 4.94
CA LEU A 137 11.77 20.60 5.98
C LEU A 137 12.59 20.42 7.26
N LEU A 138 13.83 19.98 7.12
CA LEU A 138 14.69 19.67 8.27
C LEU A 138 15.17 20.91 8.99
N ASP A 139 15.48 21.98 8.25
CA ASP A 139 15.86 23.27 8.82
C ASP A 139 14.70 23.89 9.63
N ALA A 140 13.46 23.76 9.13
CA ALA A 140 12.27 24.19 9.85
C ALA A 140 12.07 23.41 11.16
N MET A 141 12.19 22.08 11.09
CA MET A 141 12.05 21.22 12.27
C MET A 141 13.19 21.41 13.27
N ALA A 142 14.41 21.70 12.81
CA ALA A 142 15.59 21.89 13.65
C ALA A 142 15.39 23.01 14.67
N LYS A 143 14.67 24.07 14.30
CA LYS A 143 14.33 25.21 15.17
C LYS A 143 13.43 24.81 16.34
N ILE A 144 12.64 23.74 16.19
CA ILE A 144 11.63 23.31 17.16
C ILE A 144 12.15 22.17 18.05
N TYR A 145 13.13 21.36 17.60
CA TYR A 145 13.65 20.24 18.41
C TYR A 145 14.01 20.60 19.86
N PRO A 146 14.64 21.76 20.16
CA PRO A 146 14.98 22.12 21.53
C PRO A 146 13.75 22.31 22.45
N SER A 147 12.56 22.54 21.88
CA SER A 147 11.31 22.72 22.63
C SER A 147 10.54 21.42 22.91
N LEU A 148 11.02 20.28 22.40
CA LEU A 148 10.32 19.01 22.56
C LEU A 148 10.47 18.49 24.00
N PRO A 149 9.39 17.97 24.61
CA PRO A 149 9.46 17.21 25.85
C PRO A 149 10.41 16.01 25.72
N ALA A 150 11.02 15.59 26.82
CA ALA A 150 12.03 14.53 26.82
C ALA A 150 11.49 13.17 26.34
N ASP A 151 10.28 12.80 26.76
CA ASP A 151 9.57 11.58 26.35
C ASP A 151 9.23 11.59 24.85
N VAL A 152 8.79 12.75 24.35
CA VAL A 152 8.50 12.96 22.92
C VAL A 152 9.78 12.89 22.10
N SER A 153 10.87 13.50 22.58
CA SER A 153 12.18 13.43 21.94
C SER A 153 12.72 12.00 21.90
N ALA A 154 12.53 11.21 22.97
CA ALA A 154 12.94 9.81 23.01
C ALA A 154 12.23 8.96 21.95
N ARG A 155 10.93 9.21 21.69
CA ARG A 155 10.15 8.54 20.64
C ARG A 155 10.61 8.90 19.22
N ASN A 156 11.36 9.98 19.05
CA ASN A 156 11.90 10.41 17.75
C ASN A 156 13.27 9.79 17.42
N GLY A 157 13.72 8.82 18.22
CA GLY A 157 14.95 8.06 17.99
C GLY A 157 14.74 6.79 17.17
N LEU A 158 15.84 6.13 16.80
CA LEU A 158 15.82 4.79 16.20
C LEU A 158 15.59 3.75 17.30
N GLY A 159 14.65 2.83 17.06
CA GLY A 159 14.41 1.68 17.92
C GLY A 159 15.49 0.60 17.80
N ARG A 160 15.36 -0.44 18.61
CA ARG A 160 16.21 -1.63 18.59
C ARG A 160 15.36 -2.88 18.42
N ASP A 161 15.84 -3.84 17.65
CA ASP A 161 15.19 -5.15 17.56
C ASP A 161 15.33 -5.89 18.90
N VAL A 162 14.30 -6.63 19.28
CA VAL A 162 14.25 -7.38 20.54
C VAL A 162 14.07 -8.86 20.22
N LEU A 163 14.93 -9.70 20.78
CA LEU A 163 14.78 -11.15 20.79
C LEU A 163 14.19 -11.58 22.13
N LEU A 164 13.11 -12.34 22.06
CA LEU A 164 12.44 -12.96 23.19
C LEU A 164 12.80 -14.45 23.23
N VAL A 165 13.33 -14.92 24.35
CA VAL A 165 13.70 -16.33 24.53
C VAL A 165 12.95 -16.89 25.73
N SER A 166 12.13 -17.92 25.51
CA SER A 166 11.43 -18.62 26.59
C SER A 166 12.39 -19.48 27.41
N GLU A 167 12.12 -19.59 28.71
CA GLU A 167 12.80 -20.52 29.62
C GLU A 167 12.72 -21.98 29.14
N ALA A 168 11.67 -22.34 28.39
CA ALA A 168 11.53 -23.67 27.78
C ALA A 168 12.64 -23.99 26.76
N HIS A 169 13.31 -22.97 26.20
CA HIS A 169 14.49 -23.14 25.38
C HIS A 169 15.77 -23.16 26.26
N HIS A 170 15.86 -24.16 27.14
CA HIS A 170 16.87 -24.25 28.21
C HIS A 170 18.30 -23.91 27.76
N ALA A 171 18.76 -24.48 26.64
CA ALA A 171 20.15 -24.31 26.20
C ALA A 171 20.53 -22.84 25.91
N LEU A 172 19.68 -22.13 25.16
CA LEU A 172 19.91 -20.71 24.83
C LEU A 172 19.59 -19.81 26.02
N TYR A 173 18.55 -20.13 26.79
CA TYR A 173 18.15 -19.38 27.97
C TYR A 173 19.27 -19.38 29.03
N ASP A 174 19.87 -20.54 29.31
CA ASP A 174 20.96 -20.69 30.28
C ASP A 174 22.24 -19.99 29.80
N GLU A 175 22.54 -20.04 28.51
CA GLU A 175 23.68 -19.32 27.92
C GLU A 175 23.52 -17.80 28.09
N ILE A 176 22.33 -17.26 27.82
CA ILE A 176 22.03 -15.84 28.02
C ILE A 176 22.07 -15.47 29.51
N THR A 177 21.45 -16.29 30.37
CA THR A 177 21.38 -16.06 31.81
C THR A 177 22.77 -16.05 32.45
N SER A 178 23.58 -17.04 32.13
CA SER A 178 24.95 -17.17 32.65
C SER A 178 25.86 -16.03 32.20
N LYS A 179 25.64 -15.45 31.01
CA LYS A 179 26.45 -14.34 30.51
C LYS A 179 26.02 -12.97 31.02
N PHE A 180 24.72 -12.67 31.04
CA PHE A 180 24.23 -11.32 31.34
C PHE A 180 23.78 -11.12 32.79
N TYR A 181 23.39 -12.19 33.48
CA TYR A 181 22.77 -12.13 34.81
C TYR A 181 23.52 -12.93 35.87
N SER A 182 24.73 -13.44 35.57
CA SER A 182 25.59 -14.06 36.59
C SER A 182 26.43 -13.02 37.34
N LYS A 183 26.97 -13.41 38.51
CA LYS A 183 27.80 -12.55 39.37
C LYS A 183 29.12 -12.10 38.72
N LYS A 184 29.53 -12.72 37.61
CA LYS A 184 30.72 -12.36 36.84
C LYS A 184 30.28 -11.82 35.48
N GLN A 185 29.86 -10.55 35.46
CA GLN A 185 29.51 -9.88 34.20
C GLN A 185 30.79 -9.56 33.42
N ASP A 186 31.04 -10.32 32.36
CA ASP A 186 32.20 -10.12 31.48
C ASP A 186 31.93 -9.03 30.41
N SER A 187 30.78 -9.10 29.72
CA SER A 187 30.47 -8.25 28.55
C SER A 187 28.96 -8.08 28.35
N PRO A 188 28.47 -6.88 27.99
CA PRO A 188 27.06 -6.64 27.67
C PRO A 188 26.63 -7.20 26.32
N HIS A 189 27.57 -7.66 25.48
CA HIS A 189 27.29 -8.24 24.17
C HIS A 189 27.75 -9.70 24.07
N MET A 190 27.04 -10.49 23.25
CA MET A 190 27.34 -11.88 22.94
C MET A 190 26.98 -12.21 21.49
N LYS A 191 27.76 -13.09 20.84
CA LYS A 191 27.41 -13.65 19.53
C LYS A 191 26.64 -14.95 19.72
N LEU A 192 25.52 -15.10 19.02
CA LEU A 192 24.71 -16.31 19.09
C LEU A 192 25.47 -17.51 18.48
N ASN A 193 25.41 -18.65 19.17
CA ASN A 193 25.91 -19.91 18.68
C ASN A 193 24.81 -20.64 17.88
N PRO A 194 24.94 -20.80 16.55
CA PRO A 194 23.90 -21.40 15.71
C PRO A 194 23.52 -22.83 16.10
N LYS A 195 24.39 -23.56 16.80
CA LYS A 195 24.08 -24.91 17.30
C LYS A 195 23.13 -24.88 18.49
N VAL A 196 23.27 -23.87 19.35
CA VAL A 196 22.43 -23.69 20.54
C VAL A 196 21.12 -23.00 20.18
N SER A 197 21.17 -22.03 19.27
CA SER A 197 20.01 -21.25 18.84
C SER A 197 19.26 -21.84 17.64
N GLU A 198 19.47 -23.14 17.36
CA GLU A 198 18.78 -23.89 16.30
C GLU A 198 18.83 -23.21 14.92
N GLY A 199 19.97 -22.61 14.59
CA GLY A 199 20.25 -21.97 13.30
C GLY A 199 20.17 -20.44 13.32
N LEU A 200 19.66 -19.81 14.39
CA LEU A 200 19.65 -18.35 14.48
C LEU A 200 21.07 -17.80 14.66
N THR A 201 21.46 -16.83 13.84
CA THR A 201 22.79 -16.22 13.89
C THR A 201 22.66 -14.72 14.09
N GLY A 202 23.61 -14.10 14.78
CA GLY A 202 23.58 -12.67 15.06
C GLY A 202 24.31 -12.32 16.33
N ARG A 203 24.12 -11.08 16.79
CA ARG A 203 24.63 -10.60 18.08
C ARG A 203 23.45 -10.24 18.95
N ILE A 204 23.61 -10.44 20.24
CA ILE A 204 22.66 -10.01 21.26
C ILE A 204 23.35 -9.15 22.29
N GLU A 205 22.58 -8.25 22.89
CA GLU A 205 23.02 -7.33 23.91
C GLU A 205 22.01 -7.30 25.05
N LYS A 206 22.52 -7.15 26.27
CA LYS A 206 21.70 -7.02 27.47
C LYS A 206 20.74 -5.84 27.33
N ASN A 207 19.47 -6.08 27.63
CA ASN A 207 18.48 -5.02 27.78
C ASN A 207 18.48 -4.56 29.25
N GLU A 208 18.89 -3.33 29.51
CA GLU A 208 18.98 -2.78 30.87
C GLU A 208 17.60 -2.51 31.49
N ASP A 209 16.55 -2.35 30.66
CA ASP A 209 15.18 -2.13 31.13
C ASP A 209 14.48 -3.44 31.55
N TYR A 210 15.10 -4.59 31.29
CA TYR A 210 14.53 -5.89 31.58
C TYR A 210 15.15 -6.53 32.82
N LEU A 211 14.30 -7.07 33.69
CA LEU A 211 14.67 -7.82 34.87
C LEU A 211 14.10 -9.25 34.79
N PRO A 212 14.94 -10.30 34.94
CA PRO A 212 14.47 -11.68 34.95
C PRO A 212 13.39 -11.93 36.01
N TYR A 213 12.35 -12.69 35.64
CA TYR A 213 11.21 -13.04 36.49
C TYR A 213 10.44 -11.84 37.07
N SER A 214 10.60 -10.64 36.50
CA SER A 214 9.77 -9.50 36.88
C SER A 214 8.31 -9.74 36.49
N SER A 215 7.38 -9.13 37.22
CA SER A 215 5.99 -9.11 36.81
C SER A 215 5.79 -8.30 35.53
N LEU A 216 4.93 -8.78 34.65
CA LEU A 216 4.54 -8.10 33.41
C LEU A 216 3.08 -7.68 33.51
N ALA A 217 2.86 -6.39 33.76
CA ALA A 217 1.52 -5.82 33.78
C ALA A 217 0.95 -5.72 32.36
N PHE A 218 -0.33 -6.05 32.20
CA PHE A 218 -1.03 -5.79 30.95
C PHE A 218 -1.15 -4.27 30.74
N PRO A 219 -0.64 -3.71 29.62
CA PRO A 219 -0.44 -2.26 29.50
C PRO A 219 -1.70 -1.47 29.12
N LEU A 220 -2.83 -2.13 28.83
CA LEU A 220 -4.06 -1.47 28.41
C LEU A 220 -5.12 -1.53 29.52
N ASP A 221 -5.82 -0.43 29.73
CA ASP A 221 -6.88 -0.29 30.75
C ASP A 221 -8.07 -1.25 30.55
N SER A 222 -8.17 -1.86 29.36
CA SER A 222 -9.25 -2.80 29.04
C SER A 222 -9.22 -4.06 29.90
N GLY A 223 -8.07 -4.42 30.48
CA GLY A 223 -7.91 -5.66 31.24
C GLY A 223 -8.18 -6.93 30.41
N ALA A 224 -8.11 -6.83 29.08
CA ALA A 224 -8.46 -7.92 28.16
C ALA A 224 -7.54 -9.14 28.28
N MET A 225 -6.35 -8.98 28.87
CA MET A 225 -5.44 -10.06 29.18
C MET A 225 -4.95 -9.96 30.64
N PRO A 226 -4.71 -11.10 31.32
CA PRO A 226 -4.16 -11.09 32.66
C PRO A 226 -2.72 -10.55 32.65
N SER A 227 -2.32 -9.95 33.77
CA SER A 227 -0.91 -9.68 34.03
C SER A 227 -0.19 -10.97 34.40
N LEU A 228 1.11 -11.04 34.14
CA LEU A 228 1.95 -12.16 34.55
C LEU A 228 2.67 -11.79 35.84
N ASP A 229 2.52 -12.61 36.88
CA ASP A 229 3.26 -12.43 38.13
C ASP A 229 4.76 -12.71 37.92
N GLU A 230 5.09 -13.67 37.05
CA GLU A 230 6.46 -14.06 36.68
C GLU A 230 6.62 -14.16 35.17
N ASP A 231 7.38 -13.26 34.56
CA ASP A 231 7.80 -13.37 33.16
C ASP A 231 8.90 -14.44 33.00
N ARG A 232 8.53 -15.60 32.44
CA ARG A 232 9.45 -16.73 32.14
C ARG A 232 10.08 -16.63 30.74
N SER A 233 10.34 -15.42 30.29
CA SER A 233 11.04 -15.14 29.05
C SER A 233 12.11 -14.08 29.28
N ILE A 234 13.25 -14.20 28.60
CA ILE A 234 14.30 -13.18 28.58
C ILE A 234 14.13 -12.29 27.36
N ARG A 235 14.35 -10.98 27.57
CA ARG A 235 14.38 -9.97 26.50
C ARG A 235 15.79 -9.42 26.35
N VAL A 236 16.33 -9.52 25.15
CA VAL A 236 17.65 -8.97 24.79
C VAL A 236 17.53 -8.16 23.51
N HIS A 237 18.39 -7.16 23.33
CA HIS A 237 18.50 -6.48 22.05
C HIS A 237 19.18 -7.40 21.04
N TYR A 238 18.68 -7.45 19.82
CA TYR A 238 19.20 -8.29 18.75
C TYR A 238 19.77 -7.44 17.62
N GLU A 239 20.90 -7.88 17.08
CA GLU A 239 21.50 -7.31 15.88
C GLU A 239 21.66 -8.42 14.84
N MET A 240 20.94 -8.26 13.73
CA MET A 240 21.04 -9.15 12.58
C MET A 240 22.45 -9.12 11.98
N PRO A 241 23.06 -10.27 11.64
CA PRO A 241 24.40 -10.31 11.09
C PRO A 241 24.45 -9.65 9.71
N LYS A 242 25.48 -8.82 9.49
CA LYS A 242 25.73 -8.16 8.22
C LYS A 242 26.73 -8.96 7.40
N SER A 243 26.40 -9.19 6.13
CA SER A 243 27.32 -9.82 5.17
C SER A 243 28.32 -8.79 4.66
N ASN A 244 29.61 -9.18 4.59
CA ASN A 244 30.65 -8.38 3.92
C ASN A 244 30.68 -8.60 2.39
N HIS A 245 29.83 -9.51 1.89
CA HIS A 245 29.75 -9.87 0.48
C HIS A 245 28.38 -9.49 -0.10
N ILE A 246 28.39 -9.13 -1.37
CA ILE A 246 27.18 -8.93 -2.18
C ILE A 246 26.38 -10.23 -2.17
N HIS A 247 25.09 -10.14 -1.81
CA HIS A 247 24.20 -11.29 -1.82
C HIS A 247 23.99 -11.75 -3.27
N LYS A 248 24.12 -13.06 -3.51
CA LYS A 248 23.99 -13.63 -4.85
C LYS A 248 22.63 -14.29 -4.99
N SER A 249 21.94 -14.01 -6.09
CA SER A 249 20.69 -14.67 -6.46
C SER A 249 20.97 -16.10 -6.96
N MET A 250 21.34 -16.99 -6.03
CA MET A 250 21.73 -18.36 -6.30
C MET A 250 21.13 -19.29 -5.24
N LEU A 251 20.89 -20.53 -5.65
CA LEU A 251 20.48 -21.58 -4.71
C LEU A 251 21.64 -21.97 -3.81
N LEU A 252 21.32 -22.23 -2.54
CA LEU A 252 22.30 -22.76 -1.60
C LEU A 252 22.62 -24.22 -1.93
N VAL A 253 23.86 -24.62 -1.66
CA VAL A 253 24.27 -26.03 -1.77
C VAL A 253 23.47 -26.86 -0.77
N GLY A 254 22.96 -28.02 -1.21
CA GLY A 254 22.13 -28.88 -0.38
C GLY A 254 20.64 -28.50 -0.34
N VAL A 255 20.18 -27.61 -1.24
CA VAL A 255 18.75 -27.35 -1.41
C VAL A 255 18.02 -28.63 -1.80
N ASP A 256 16.96 -28.95 -1.05
CA ASP A 256 16.03 -30.02 -1.38
C ASP A 256 14.82 -29.43 -2.11
N PHE A 257 14.56 -29.90 -3.32
CA PHE A 257 13.42 -29.43 -4.10
C PHE A 257 12.19 -30.23 -3.71
N GLY A 258 11.18 -29.55 -3.17
CA GLY A 258 9.87 -30.13 -2.95
C GLY A 258 9.26 -30.71 -4.23
N GLN A 259 8.24 -31.56 -4.06
CA GLN A 259 7.56 -32.20 -5.19
C GLN A 259 7.03 -31.15 -6.19
N PRO A 260 7.33 -31.29 -7.50
CA PRO A 260 6.81 -30.37 -8.51
C PRO A 260 5.28 -30.31 -8.50
N ALA A 261 4.74 -29.09 -8.40
CA ALA A 261 3.28 -28.89 -8.34
C ALA A 261 2.61 -28.89 -9.74
N LEU A 262 3.37 -28.63 -10.81
CA LEU A 262 2.83 -28.50 -12.16
C LEU A 262 2.66 -29.88 -12.81
N ASN A 263 1.45 -30.19 -13.24
CA ASN A 263 1.18 -31.39 -14.02
C ASN A 263 1.35 -31.15 -15.53
N GLN A 264 1.25 -32.21 -16.32
CA GLN A 264 1.42 -32.15 -17.78
C GLN A 264 0.39 -31.23 -18.48
N SER A 265 -0.86 -31.21 -18.00
CA SER A 265 -1.92 -30.35 -18.53
C SER A 265 -1.60 -28.86 -18.30
N ASP A 266 -1.08 -28.51 -17.12
CA ASP A 266 -0.68 -27.13 -16.81
C ASP A 266 0.45 -26.65 -17.73
N ILE A 267 1.42 -27.54 -17.98
CA ILE A 267 2.56 -27.29 -18.87
C ILE A 267 2.06 -27.05 -20.31
N GLU A 268 1.17 -27.91 -20.82
CA GLU A 268 0.62 -27.81 -22.17
C GLU A 268 -0.29 -26.59 -22.36
N MET A 269 -1.11 -26.28 -21.35
CA MET A 269 -1.94 -25.07 -21.36
C MET A 269 -1.07 -23.81 -21.39
N THR A 270 0.02 -23.79 -20.63
CA THR A 270 0.95 -22.65 -20.61
C THR A 270 1.67 -22.50 -21.95
N LYS A 271 2.18 -23.60 -22.51
CA LYS A 271 2.84 -23.61 -23.84
C LYS A 271 1.88 -23.17 -24.96
N SER A 272 0.64 -23.67 -24.96
CA SER A 272 -0.34 -23.31 -25.99
C SER A 272 -0.79 -21.85 -25.91
N ARG A 273 -0.93 -21.28 -24.71
CA ARG A 273 -1.16 -19.84 -24.53
C ARG A 273 0.02 -19.01 -25.04
N ALA A 274 1.24 -19.43 -24.74
CA ALA A 274 2.44 -18.77 -25.25
C ALA A 274 2.48 -18.80 -26.79
N ALA A 275 2.14 -19.94 -27.41
CA ALA A 275 2.04 -20.11 -28.86
C ALA A 275 1.05 -19.15 -29.52
N ARG A 276 -0.16 -19.07 -28.96
CA ARG A 276 -1.22 -18.20 -29.49
C ARG A 276 -0.90 -16.71 -29.32
N SER A 277 -0.03 -16.36 -28.37
CA SER A 277 0.43 -14.98 -28.14
C SER A 277 1.63 -14.55 -29.01
N GLY A 278 2.19 -15.46 -29.83
CA GLY A 278 3.40 -15.21 -30.60
C GLY A 278 4.69 -15.19 -29.77
N ARG A 279 4.66 -15.71 -28.54
CA ARG A 279 5.79 -15.76 -27.59
C ARG A 279 6.33 -17.17 -27.40
N ASN A 280 6.24 -18.00 -28.45
CA ASN A 280 6.54 -19.44 -28.38
C ASN A 280 7.96 -19.77 -27.92
N TYR A 281 8.90 -18.84 -28.07
CA TYR A 281 10.31 -19.00 -27.70
C TYR A 281 10.77 -18.09 -26.54
N GLY A 282 9.83 -17.44 -25.83
CA GLY A 282 10.18 -16.50 -24.77
C GLY A 282 10.69 -15.16 -25.32
N GLY A 283 9.83 -14.14 -25.27
CA GLY A 283 10.14 -12.80 -25.78
C GLY A 283 9.29 -12.39 -26.98
N VAL A 284 9.25 -11.08 -27.25
CA VAL A 284 8.65 -10.51 -28.47
C VAL A 284 9.68 -10.68 -29.59
N PRO A 285 9.32 -11.18 -30.78
CA PRO A 285 10.22 -11.21 -31.92
C PRO A 285 10.66 -9.77 -32.25
N LEU A 286 11.94 -9.45 -32.04
CA LEU A 286 12.52 -8.14 -32.35
C LEU A 286 12.97 -8.01 -33.82
N GLN A 287 12.82 -9.08 -34.61
CA GLN A 287 13.08 -9.10 -36.05
C GLN A 287 11.76 -9.33 -36.80
N GLY A 288 11.15 -8.22 -37.22
CA GLY A 288 10.03 -8.20 -38.15
C GLY A 288 9.90 -6.79 -38.70
N ASP A 289 10.09 -6.64 -40.01
CA ASP A 289 10.03 -5.36 -40.72
C ASP A 289 8.66 -4.70 -40.59
N GLY A 290 8.44 -3.95 -39.51
CA GLY A 290 7.59 -2.74 -39.33
C GLY A 290 6.25 -2.60 -40.07
N ARG A 291 5.70 -3.66 -40.66
CA ARG A 291 4.59 -3.61 -41.62
C ARG A 291 3.59 -4.70 -41.27
N GLY A 292 2.97 -4.56 -40.11
CA GLY A 292 1.87 -5.44 -39.75
C GLY A 292 1.46 -5.36 -38.29
N ARG A 293 0.99 -4.20 -37.83
CA ARG A 293 -0.03 -4.08 -36.76
C ARG A 293 -0.41 -2.61 -36.50
N ASN A 294 -1.23 -2.06 -37.38
CA ASN A 294 -2.09 -0.92 -37.04
C ASN A 294 -3.33 -1.44 -36.31
N GLN A 295 -3.18 -1.83 -35.04
CA GLN A 295 -4.23 -1.76 -34.01
C GLN A 295 -3.70 -2.33 -32.69
N PHE A 296 -3.19 -1.46 -31.83
CA PHE A 296 -3.16 -1.73 -30.39
C PHE A 296 -4.50 -1.28 -29.82
N ASN A 297 -5.46 -2.20 -29.71
CA ASN A 297 -6.74 -1.91 -29.06
C ASN A 297 -6.56 -2.02 -27.54
N TYR A 298 -6.46 -0.87 -26.85
CA TYR A 298 -6.65 -0.78 -25.40
C TYR A 298 -8.17 -0.87 -25.11
N GLY A 299 -8.71 -2.08 -25.25
CA GLY A 299 -10.12 -2.36 -25.01
C GLY A 299 -10.27 -3.59 -24.13
N SER A 300 -10.77 -3.38 -22.91
CA SER A 300 -11.23 -4.41 -21.99
C SER A 300 -12.02 -5.50 -22.70
N GLY A 301 -11.64 -6.76 -22.49
CA GLY A 301 -12.33 -7.92 -23.07
C GLY A 301 -13.80 -7.92 -22.68
N ASN A 302 -14.67 -7.60 -23.64
CA ASN A 302 -16.09 -7.76 -23.50
C ASN A 302 -16.49 -9.01 -24.29
N ASN A 303 -16.76 -10.09 -23.57
CA ASN A 303 -17.41 -11.27 -24.12
C ASN A 303 -18.82 -10.87 -24.56
N ASN A 304 -18.98 -10.53 -25.84
CA ASN A 304 -20.30 -10.46 -26.44
C ASN A 304 -20.31 -11.30 -27.71
N ARG A 305 -21.03 -12.42 -27.63
CA ARG A 305 -21.39 -13.26 -28.77
C ARG A 305 -22.31 -12.43 -29.68
N GLY A 306 -21.73 -11.82 -30.70
CA GLY A 306 -22.45 -11.06 -31.72
C GLY A 306 -22.16 -11.64 -33.09
N ASN A 307 -23.12 -12.43 -33.58
CA ASN A 307 -23.21 -12.94 -34.94
C ASN A 307 -23.24 -11.77 -35.95
N GLY A 308 -22.42 -11.85 -37.01
CA GLY A 308 -22.32 -10.80 -38.04
C GLY A 308 -21.57 -11.27 -39.29
N ASN A 309 -22.30 -11.96 -40.17
CA ASN A 309 -21.90 -12.34 -41.53
C ASN A 309 -21.42 -11.16 -42.39
N ARG A 310 -20.32 -11.33 -43.16
CA ARG A 310 -20.19 -10.83 -44.55
C ARG A 310 -19.34 -11.78 -45.44
N TYR A 311 -20.00 -12.18 -46.52
CA TYR A 311 -19.66 -12.94 -47.73
C TYR A 311 -18.24 -12.82 -48.34
N ASN A 312 -17.69 -13.94 -48.84
CA ASN A 312 -17.39 -14.16 -50.29
C ASN A 312 -17.03 -15.63 -50.65
N GLY A 313 -17.62 -16.19 -51.73
CA GLY A 313 -17.04 -17.27 -52.56
C GLY A 313 -17.52 -18.73 -52.36
N PRO A 314 -17.63 -19.57 -53.42
CA PRO A 314 -18.76 -20.53 -53.57
C PRO A 314 -18.38 -22.03 -53.47
N GLY A 315 -19.35 -22.88 -53.13
CA GLY A 315 -19.21 -24.34 -53.29
C GLY A 315 -20.38 -25.19 -52.78
N THR A 316 -21.18 -25.69 -53.73
CA THR A 316 -21.86 -27.01 -53.75
C THR A 316 -22.99 -27.37 -52.76
N THR A 317 -24.22 -27.40 -53.33
CA THR A 317 -25.18 -28.54 -53.34
C THR A 317 -25.92 -28.99 -52.06
N ALA A 318 -27.17 -28.50 -51.92
CA ALA A 318 -28.44 -29.19 -51.52
C ALA A 318 -28.56 -30.03 -50.21
N PRO A 319 -29.78 -30.38 -49.72
CA PRO A 319 -31.08 -29.72 -49.79
C PRO A 319 -31.75 -29.46 -48.41
N ARG A 320 -32.76 -28.58 -48.49
CA ARG A 320 -33.91 -28.31 -47.61
C ARG A 320 -34.33 -29.42 -46.64
N TYR A 321 -34.72 -29.01 -45.42
CA TYR A 321 -36.03 -29.38 -44.87
C TYR A 321 -36.71 -28.18 -44.19
N ASN A 322 -38.01 -28.18 -44.40
CA ASN A 322 -38.98 -27.15 -44.17
C ASN A 322 -39.54 -27.26 -42.73
N ASN A 323 -39.98 -26.12 -42.22
CA ASN A 323 -41.35 -25.90 -41.72
C ASN A 323 -41.60 -25.70 -40.22
N GLN A 324 -42.28 -24.57 -39.98
CA GLN A 324 -43.41 -24.34 -39.06
C GLN A 324 -43.24 -24.54 -37.55
N SER A 325 -43.97 -23.88 -36.67
CA SER A 325 -44.72 -22.61 -36.61
C SER A 325 -45.46 -22.64 -35.26
N TYR A 326 -45.82 -21.44 -34.77
CA TYR A 326 -46.89 -21.15 -33.81
C TYR A 326 -46.78 -21.62 -32.36
N GLY A 327 -47.14 -20.69 -31.47
CA GLY A 327 -47.77 -21.01 -30.20
C GLY A 327 -47.38 -20.11 -29.05
N SER A 328 -47.93 -18.89 -29.01
CA SER A 328 -47.98 -18.08 -27.80
C SER A 328 -49.13 -18.57 -26.92
N GLN A 329 -48.88 -18.81 -25.63
CA GLN A 329 -49.94 -18.78 -24.63
C GLN A 329 -49.38 -18.37 -23.26
N ASN A 330 -49.94 -17.27 -22.75
CA ASN A 330 -49.74 -16.76 -21.40
C ASN A 330 -50.26 -17.76 -20.36
N ASN A 331 -49.53 -17.95 -19.26
CA ASN A 331 -50.14 -18.35 -17.99
C ASN A 331 -49.38 -17.74 -16.81
N TYR A 332 -50.11 -16.98 -16.00
CA TYR A 332 -49.67 -16.46 -14.70
C TYR A 332 -49.95 -17.55 -13.66
N ASN A 333 -48.93 -18.04 -12.95
CA ASN A 333 -49.05 -18.41 -11.53
C ASN A 333 -47.68 -18.69 -10.88
N ASN A 334 -47.33 -17.79 -9.95
CA ASN A 334 -46.91 -18.06 -8.58
C ASN A 334 -45.94 -19.24 -8.32
N TYR A 335 -44.64 -18.94 -8.14
CA TYR A 335 -43.73 -19.76 -7.31
C TYR A 335 -42.71 -18.88 -6.55
N SER A 336 -42.84 -18.99 -5.24
CA SER A 336 -41.91 -18.78 -4.12
C SER A 336 -40.42 -18.56 -4.45
N LYS A 337 -39.86 -17.50 -3.85
CA LYS A 337 -38.41 -17.30 -3.71
C LYS A 337 -37.81 -18.44 -2.87
N PRO A 338 -36.65 -19.02 -3.25
CA PRO A 338 -35.94 -19.96 -2.39
C PRO A 338 -35.36 -19.23 -1.16
N PRO A 339 -35.22 -19.91 -0.01
CA PRO A 339 -34.61 -19.32 1.18
C PRO A 339 -33.11 -19.01 0.95
N PRO A 340 -32.54 -18.02 1.65
CA PRO A 340 -31.12 -17.69 1.55
C PRO A 340 -30.25 -18.85 2.06
N PRO A 341 -29.03 -19.03 1.53
CA PRO A 341 -28.12 -20.06 2.00
C PRO A 341 -27.71 -19.80 3.48
N PRO A 342 -27.45 -20.85 4.27
CA PRO A 342 -27.01 -20.69 5.66
C PRO A 342 -25.72 -19.86 5.75
N GLY A 343 -25.69 -18.94 6.71
CA GLY A 343 -24.49 -18.17 7.04
C GLY A 343 -23.32 -19.10 7.40
N TRP A 344 -22.13 -18.70 6.98
CA TRP A 344 -20.90 -19.49 7.16
C TRP A 344 -20.56 -19.59 8.67
N GLN A 345 -20.47 -20.82 9.18
CA GLN A 345 -19.92 -21.10 10.51
C GLN A 345 -18.44 -21.51 10.37
N PRO A 346 -17.54 -21.02 11.24
CA PRO A 346 -16.13 -21.40 11.20
C PRO A 346 -15.92 -22.87 11.60
N PRO A 347 -14.97 -23.58 10.98
CA PRO A 347 -14.66 -24.96 11.35
C PRO A 347 -13.92 -25.05 12.69
N PRO A 348 -13.98 -26.18 13.40
CA PRO A 348 -13.25 -26.39 14.65
C PRO A 348 -11.73 -26.40 14.43
N PRO A 349 -10.91 -26.07 15.44
CA PRO A 349 -9.45 -26.02 15.29
C PRO A 349 -8.87 -27.42 15.05
N GLY A 350 -8.05 -27.59 14.00
CA GLY A 350 -7.23 -28.80 13.84
C GLY A 350 -7.11 -29.42 12.43
N VAL A 351 -7.62 -28.80 11.36
CA VAL A 351 -7.48 -29.35 10.00
C VAL A 351 -6.71 -28.37 9.10
N GLY A 352 -5.51 -28.76 8.70
CA GLY A 352 -4.59 -27.94 7.92
C GLY A 352 -4.99 -27.81 6.45
N ALA A 353 -5.16 -26.57 5.99
CA ALA A 353 -5.08 -26.17 4.58
C ALA A 353 -4.97 -24.63 4.46
N PHE A 354 -3.78 -24.07 4.65
CA PHE A 354 -3.51 -22.65 4.37
C PHE A 354 -2.75 -22.50 3.04
N ALA A 355 -3.47 -22.21 1.96
CA ALA A 355 -2.88 -21.65 0.73
C ALA A 355 -3.96 -21.04 -0.18
N ARG A 356 -4.66 -19.99 0.28
CA ARG A 356 -5.31 -19.00 -0.59
C ARG A 356 -5.18 -17.63 0.06
N GLY A 357 -4.73 -16.64 -0.72
CA GLY A 357 -4.55 -15.26 -0.28
C GLY A 357 -5.83 -14.62 0.27
N PRO A 358 -5.75 -13.36 0.75
CA PRO A 358 -6.88 -12.72 1.40
C PRO A 358 -8.12 -12.72 0.49
N PRO A 359 -9.31 -13.00 1.03
CA PRO A 359 -10.54 -12.97 0.25
C PRO A 359 -10.77 -11.55 -0.31
N PRO A 360 -11.43 -11.41 -1.47
CA PRO A 360 -11.81 -10.10 -2.00
C PRO A 360 -12.72 -9.38 -0.99
N PRO A 361 -12.67 -8.03 -0.91
CA PRO A 361 -13.54 -7.28 -0.02
C PRO A 361 -15.02 -7.56 -0.34
N PRO A 362 -15.90 -7.59 0.67
CA PRO A 362 -17.33 -7.80 0.44
C PRO A 362 -17.89 -6.71 -0.48
N SER A 363 -18.82 -7.10 -1.35
CA SER A 363 -19.60 -6.14 -2.15
C SER A 363 -20.34 -5.21 -1.21
N GLY A 364 -20.01 -3.91 -1.26
CA GLY A 364 -20.70 -2.87 -0.50
C GLY A 364 -22.19 -2.89 -0.84
N SER A 365 -23.01 -3.33 0.12
CA SER A 365 -24.45 -3.15 0.07
C SER A 365 -24.73 -1.67 0.32
N TYR A 366 -24.96 -0.92 -0.75
CA TYR A 366 -25.44 0.45 -0.65
C TYR A 366 -26.84 0.41 -0.04
N GLY A 367 -26.98 1.01 1.14
CA GLY A 367 -28.27 1.36 1.72
C GLY A 367 -29.07 2.18 0.71
N GLY A 368 -30.30 1.73 0.45
CA GLY A 368 -31.23 2.43 -0.43
C GLY A 368 -31.60 3.78 0.16
N TYR A 369 -31.42 4.82 -0.64
CA TYR A 369 -32.04 6.11 -0.38
C TYR A 369 -33.58 5.97 -0.44
N PRO A 370 -34.33 6.59 0.48
CA PRO A 370 -35.79 6.65 0.35
C PRO A 370 -36.15 7.45 -0.91
N PRO A 371 -37.27 7.12 -1.59
CA PRO A 371 -37.70 7.83 -2.80
C PRO A 371 -38.00 9.30 -2.48
N PRO A 372 -37.73 10.23 -3.42
CA PRO A 372 -38.01 11.64 -3.21
C PRO A 372 -39.53 11.90 -3.10
N PRO A 373 -39.96 12.91 -2.34
CA PRO A 373 -41.36 13.30 -2.27
C PRO A 373 -41.87 13.83 -3.62
N PRO A 374 -43.18 13.71 -3.91
CA PRO A 374 -43.76 14.18 -5.16
C PRO A 374 -43.61 15.71 -5.32
N PRO A 375 -43.49 16.21 -6.56
CA PRO A 375 -43.34 17.64 -6.81
C PRO A 375 -44.61 18.42 -6.41
N PRO A 376 -44.48 19.68 -5.96
CA PRO A 376 -45.62 20.53 -5.66
C PRO A 376 -46.39 20.91 -6.95
N PRO A 377 -47.71 21.14 -6.85
CA PRO A 377 -48.51 21.57 -8.01
C PRO A 377 -48.11 22.98 -8.47
N PRO A 378 -48.28 23.31 -9.76
CA PRO A 378 -47.90 24.61 -10.31
C PRO A 378 -48.76 25.76 -9.74
N PRO A 379 -48.21 26.97 -9.53
CA PRO A 379 -48.99 28.09 -8.98
C PRO A 379 -49.98 28.64 -10.00
N GLY A 380 -51.26 28.61 -9.64
CA GLY A 380 -52.33 29.35 -10.29
C GLY A 380 -52.35 30.82 -9.86
N TYR A 381 -52.73 31.69 -10.80
CA TYR A 381 -52.85 33.14 -10.62
C TYR A 381 -53.93 33.53 -9.58
N GLY A 382 -53.49 34.33 -8.60
CA GLY A 382 -54.13 35.51 -8.00
C GLY A 382 -55.60 35.50 -7.59
N SER A 383 -55.86 35.74 -6.29
CA SER A 383 -56.67 36.90 -5.83
C SER A 383 -56.71 37.03 -4.30
N GLY A 384 -56.44 38.24 -3.80
CA GLY A 384 -57.27 38.89 -2.78
C GLY A 384 -56.95 38.78 -1.29
N GLN A 385 -56.51 39.92 -0.74
CA GLN A 385 -56.81 40.50 0.59
C GLN A 385 -56.19 39.94 1.89
N GLY A 386 -55.38 40.78 2.52
CA GLY A 386 -55.81 41.43 3.77
C GLY A 386 -55.02 41.18 5.06
N SER A 387 -54.29 42.22 5.48
CA SER A 387 -54.18 42.72 6.87
C SER A 387 -53.26 42.07 7.93
N ASN A 388 -52.19 42.82 8.22
CA ASN A 388 -51.94 43.55 9.48
C ASN A 388 -51.20 42.89 10.68
N ASN A 389 -50.26 43.68 11.25
CA ASN A 389 -49.57 43.62 12.56
C ASN A 389 -48.68 42.40 12.87
N GLY A 390 -47.50 42.52 13.51
CA GLY A 390 -46.79 43.62 14.15
C GLY A 390 -45.75 43.06 15.14
N TYR A 391 -44.68 43.84 15.42
CA TYR A 391 -43.74 43.78 16.56
C TYR A 391 -42.98 42.45 16.82
N GLY A 392 -41.71 42.38 17.22
CA GLY A 392 -40.73 43.33 17.72
C GLY A 392 -39.57 42.48 18.27
N GLY A 393 -38.33 42.94 18.12
CA GLY A 393 -37.15 42.24 18.64
C GLY A 393 -37.03 42.30 20.16
N ASN A 394 -36.18 41.46 20.74
CA ASN A 394 -34.98 41.95 21.43
C ASN A 394 -34.01 40.83 21.83
N TYR A 395 -32.75 41.22 21.85
CA TYR A 395 -31.61 40.57 22.49
C TYR A 395 -31.62 40.82 24.01
N ASN A 396 -31.06 39.85 24.78
CA ASN A 396 -30.28 40.00 26.04
C ASN A 396 -30.09 38.57 26.60
N ASN A 397 -28.90 37.96 26.57
CA ASN A 397 -27.73 38.18 27.42
C ASN A 397 -28.02 38.01 28.93
N TYR A 398 -27.59 36.90 29.53
CA TYR A 398 -27.16 36.80 30.93
C TYR A 398 -26.33 35.54 31.18
N ASN A 399 -25.14 35.74 31.76
CA ASN A 399 -24.32 34.76 32.48
C ASN A 399 -25.14 34.00 33.55
N ASN A 400 -24.79 32.75 33.87
CA ASN A 400 -24.12 32.36 35.14
C ASN A 400 -24.16 30.82 35.37
N TYR A 401 -22.96 30.24 35.60
CA TYR A 401 -22.57 29.23 36.60
C TYR A 401 -23.37 27.93 36.88
N GLY A 402 -22.59 26.83 36.90
CA GLY A 402 -22.73 25.66 37.80
C GLY A 402 -23.72 24.59 37.30
N GLY A 403 -23.44 23.29 37.27
CA GLY A 403 -22.52 22.46 38.04
C GLY A 403 -23.30 21.26 38.59
N ARG A 404 -22.85 20.04 38.24
CA ARG A 404 -23.32 18.69 38.68
C ARG A 404 -24.69 18.28 38.11
N ARG A 405 -24.90 17.05 37.62
CA ARG A 405 -24.37 15.73 38.00
C ARG A 405 -24.04 14.89 36.78
#